data_AF-A0A920E9J6-F1
#
_entry.id   AF-A0A920E9J6-F1
#
_cell.length_a   1.000
_cell.length_b   1.000
_cell.length_c   1.000
_cell.angle_alpha   90.00
_cell.angle_beta   90.00
_cell.angle_gamma   90.00
#
_symmetry.space_group_name_H-M   'P 1'
#
loop_
_entity.id
_entity.type
_entity.pdbx_description
1 polymer ?
#
loop_
_entity_poly.entity_id
_entity_poly.type
_entity_poly.pdbx_seq_one_letter_code
_entity_poly.pdbx_strand_id
1 'polypeptide(L)'
;MCLERIDSATFVGRSPKYNWGRVYGGQVVAQGLAAARMTVIQELKVHSVHAYFIRGGDSNQEIRYEVDLLRDGKSFATRRVIAYQQDEAILNFSASFQLNEDGPSVDQQIDMGKIPSPDDLKSENWSELMERKVIPSSELSSGHGYG
;
A
#
# COMPACT_ATOMS: atom_id res chain seq x y z
N MET A 1 2.86 -3.20 12.82
CA MET A 1 1.97 -3.74 11.76
C MET A 1 1.25 -4.94 12.32
N CYS A 2 -0.06 -4.85 12.58
CA CYS A 2 -0.86 -5.99 13.00
C CYS A 2 -1.35 -6.70 11.73
N LEU A 3 -0.59 -7.70 11.30
CA LEU A 3 -0.97 -8.63 10.23
C LEU A 3 -0.97 -10.03 10.83
N GLU A 4 -2.12 -10.68 10.80
CA GLU A 4 -2.35 -12.00 11.36
C GLU A 4 -2.50 -13.01 10.22
N ARG A 5 -1.87 -14.17 10.34
CA ARG A 5 -2.02 -15.25 9.38
C ARG A 5 -3.22 -16.10 9.76
N ILE A 6 -4.18 -16.24 8.85
CA ILE A 6 -5.37 -17.09 9.02
C ILE A 6 -5.16 -18.46 8.36
N ASP A 7 -4.47 -18.48 7.22
CA ASP A 7 -4.15 -19.70 6.48
C ASP A 7 -2.77 -19.58 5.78
N SER A 8 -2.35 -20.62 5.07
CA SER A 8 -1.14 -20.70 4.26
C SER A 8 -0.93 -19.49 3.32
N ALA A 9 -2.02 -18.95 2.77
CA ALA A 9 -1.99 -17.82 1.83
C ALA A 9 -3.01 -16.71 2.14
N THR A 10 -3.63 -16.73 3.33
CA THR A 10 -4.66 -15.77 3.73
C THR A 10 -4.27 -15.08 5.04
N PHE A 11 -4.39 -13.76 5.05
CA PHE A 11 -3.97 -12.90 6.15
C PHE A 11 -5.01 -11.84 6.45
N VAL A 12 -5.03 -11.33 7.67
CA VAL A 12 -5.92 -10.25 8.11
C VAL A 12 -5.09 -9.12 8.70
N GLY A 13 -5.26 -7.92 8.17
CA GLY A 13 -4.60 -6.70 8.64
C GLY A 13 -5.58 -5.73 9.28
N ARG A 14 -5.10 -5.00 10.29
CA ARG A 14 -5.84 -3.90 10.93
C ARG A 14 -5.24 -2.56 10.55
N SER A 15 -6.09 -1.56 10.35
CA SER A 15 -5.68 -0.18 10.07
C SER A 15 -5.64 0.65 11.35
N PRO A 16 -4.68 1.58 11.49
CA PRO A 16 -4.81 2.67 12.45
C PRO A 16 -6.07 3.49 12.15
N LYS A 17 -6.62 4.13 13.18
CA LYS A 17 -7.70 5.09 12.99
C LYS A 17 -7.14 6.35 12.35
N TYR A 18 -7.64 6.69 11.17
CA TYR A 18 -7.28 7.91 10.47
C TYR A 18 -8.41 8.93 10.57
N ASN A 19 -8.06 10.21 10.76
CA ASN A 19 -9.03 11.29 10.91
C ASN A 19 -9.85 11.55 9.63
N TRP A 20 -9.39 11.07 8.47
CA TRP A 20 -10.09 11.17 7.18
C TRP A 20 -10.93 9.92 6.83
N GLY A 21 -11.05 8.95 7.75
CA GLY A 21 -11.94 7.78 7.68
C GLY A 21 -11.55 6.67 6.70
N ARG A 22 -10.72 6.97 5.68
CA ARG A 22 -10.27 5.99 4.69
C ARG A 22 -8.94 5.35 5.05
N VAL A 23 -8.74 4.12 4.61
CA VAL A 23 -7.44 3.45 4.73
C VAL A 23 -6.39 4.17 3.88
N TYR A 24 -5.20 4.39 4.44
CA TYR A 24 -4.07 4.93 3.71
C TYR A 24 -3.53 3.91 2.69
N GLY A 25 -3.42 4.30 1.41
CA GLY A 25 -3.02 3.38 0.33
C GLY A 25 -1.66 2.71 0.56
N GLY A 26 -0.67 3.46 1.06
CA GLY A 26 0.65 2.92 1.37
C GLY A 26 0.62 1.84 2.47
N GLN A 27 -0.30 1.95 3.44
CA GLN A 27 -0.49 0.92 4.45
C GLN A 27 -1.00 -0.38 3.85
N VAL A 28 -2.02 -0.31 2.97
CA VAL A 28 -2.61 -1.51 2.35
C VAL A 28 -1.56 -2.26 1.53
N VAL A 29 -0.74 -1.52 0.77
CA VAL A 29 0.36 -2.09 -0.01
C VAL A 29 1.42 -2.70 0.92
N ALA A 30 1.82 -2.01 1.99
CA ALA A 30 2.83 -2.53 2.92
C ALA A 30 2.38 -3.82 3.63
N GLN A 31 1.13 -3.87 4.10
CA GLN A 31 0.55 -5.06 4.71
C GLN A 31 0.41 -6.22 3.72
N GLY A 32 -0.09 -5.95 2.52
CA GLY A 32 -0.18 -6.98 1.48
C GLY A 32 1.20 -7.48 1.05
N LEU A 33 2.20 -6.60 0.96
CA LEU A 33 3.57 -6.99 0.61
C LEU A 33 4.20 -7.85 1.71
N ALA A 34 3.90 -7.55 2.98
CA ALA A 34 4.27 -8.40 4.09
C ALA A 34 3.59 -9.78 4.00
N ALA A 35 2.29 -9.84 3.65
CA ALA A 35 1.58 -11.10 3.41
C ALA A 35 2.24 -11.93 2.29
N ALA A 36 2.52 -11.32 1.13
CA ALA A 36 3.25 -11.98 0.05
C ALA A 36 4.64 -12.45 0.48
N ARG A 37 5.36 -11.64 1.25
CA ARG A 37 6.70 -11.99 1.73
C ARG A 37 6.71 -13.21 2.64
N MET A 38 5.64 -13.41 3.40
CA MET A 38 5.46 -14.55 4.30
C MET A 38 5.11 -15.85 3.55
N THR A 39 4.86 -15.81 2.24
CA THR A 39 4.63 -17.01 1.40
C THR A 39 5.82 -17.34 0.48
N VAL A 40 6.95 -16.66 0.67
CA VAL A 40 8.16 -16.79 -0.14
C VAL A 40 9.33 -17.18 0.77
N ILE A 41 10.26 -18.01 0.28
CA ILE A 41 11.48 -18.39 1.00
C ILE A 41 12.30 -17.15 1.45
N GLN A 42 13.15 -17.31 2.48
CA GLN A 42 13.77 -16.18 3.17
C GLN A 42 14.85 -15.46 2.34
N GLU A 43 15.41 -16.14 1.36
CA GLU A 43 16.50 -15.68 0.50
C GLU A 43 16.00 -14.71 -0.57
N LEU A 44 14.79 -14.93 -1.09
CA LEU A 44 14.17 -14.07 -2.10
C LEU A 44 13.74 -12.73 -1.47
N LYS A 45 14.09 -11.62 -2.12
CA LYS A 45 13.73 -10.25 -1.73
C LYS A 45 12.82 -9.63 -2.79
N VAL A 46 11.87 -8.80 -2.37
CA VAL A 46 11.04 -8.05 -3.32
C VAL A 46 11.93 -7.10 -4.11
N HIS A 47 11.71 -7.01 -5.42
CA HIS A 47 12.41 -6.05 -6.28
C HIS A 47 11.44 -5.21 -7.13
N SER A 48 10.19 -5.65 -7.28
CA SER A 48 9.16 -4.84 -7.96
C SER A 48 7.77 -5.14 -7.44
N VAL A 49 6.90 -4.12 -7.51
CA VAL A 49 5.47 -4.18 -7.18
C VAL A 49 4.70 -3.34 -8.18
N HIS A 50 3.60 -3.88 -8.71
CA HIS A 50 2.65 -3.15 -9.55
C HIS A 50 1.26 -3.24 -8.93
N ALA A 51 0.69 -2.10 -8.52
CA ALA A 51 -0.52 -2.04 -7.72
C ALA A 51 -1.62 -1.20 -8.37
N TYR A 52 -2.86 -1.67 -8.25
CA TYR A 52 -4.08 -0.96 -8.64
C TYR A 52 -4.99 -0.79 -7.42
N PHE A 53 -5.26 0.46 -7.06
CA PHE A 53 -6.26 0.81 -6.05
C PHE A 53 -7.64 0.83 -6.70
N ILE A 54 -8.52 -0.07 -6.26
CA ILE A 54 -9.82 -0.30 -6.88
C ILE A 54 -10.89 0.53 -6.16
N ARG A 55 -10.86 0.54 -4.82
CA ARG A 55 -11.82 1.24 -3.97
C ARG A 55 -11.13 1.86 -2.76
N GLY A 56 -11.73 2.91 -2.21
CA GLY A 56 -11.30 3.45 -0.93
C GLY A 56 -11.74 2.52 0.20
N GLY A 57 -10.80 2.02 1.00
CA GLY A 57 -11.11 1.18 2.15
C GLY A 57 -11.60 1.99 3.37
N ASP A 58 -12.34 1.35 4.26
CA ASP A 58 -12.77 1.87 5.56
C ASP A 58 -11.75 1.50 6.65
N SER A 59 -11.21 2.51 7.35
CA SER A 59 -10.20 2.31 8.40
C SER A 59 -10.72 1.59 9.65
N ASN A 60 -12.04 1.50 9.84
CA ASN A 60 -12.65 0.78 10.97
C ASN A 60 -12.84 -0.71 10.69
N GLN A 61 -12.58 -1.17 9.47
CA GLN A 61 -12.78 -2.54 9.06
C GLN A 61 -11.45 -3.25 8.85
N GLU A 62 -11.42 -4.53 9.20
CA GLU A 62 -10.27 -5.38 8.92
C GLU A 62 -10.12 -5.60 7.41
N ILE A 63 -8.89 -5.83 6.97
CA ILE A 63 -8.57 -6.07 5.56
C ILE A 63 -8.10 -7.50 5.42
N ARG A 64 -8.80 -8.29 4.60
CA ARG A 64 -8.39 -9.66 4.26
C ARG A 64 -7.47 -9.62 3.05
N TYR A 65 -6.30 -10.22 3.15
CA TYR A 65 -5.32 -10.34 2.07
C TYR A 65 -5.25 -11.79 1.62
N GLU A 66 -5.52 -12.03 0.35
CA GLU A 66 -5.34 -13.33 -0.29
C GLU A 66 -4.14 -13.27 -1.21
N VAL A 67 -3.27 -14.27 -1.11
CA VAL A 67 -2.02 -14.35 -1.86
C VAL A 67 -2.06 -15.51 -2.85
N ASP A 68 -2.09 -15.21 -4.15
CA ASP A 68 -1.91 -16.23 -5.17
C ASP A 68 -0.42 -16.50 -5.40
N LEU A 69 0.00 -17.76 -5.28
CA LEU A 69 1.35 -18.23 -5.56
C LEU A 69 1.50 -18.50 -7.07
N LEU A 70 1.70 -17.44 -7.86
CA LEU A 70 1.71 -17.54 -9.33
C LEU A 70 2.89 -18.34 -9.88
N ARG A 71 4.08 -18.22 -9.27
CA ARG A 71 5.30 -18.90 -9.72
C ARG A 71 6.32 -19.02 -8.60
N ASP A 72 6.94 -20.20 -8.50
CA ASP A 72 8.15 -20.46 -7.73
C ASP A 72 9.23 -21.05 -8.64
N GLY A 73 10.21 -20.23 -9.00
CA GLY A 73 11.39 -20.62 -9.75
C GLY A 73 12.64 -20.67 -8.87
N LYS A 74 13.78 -20.99 -9.49
CA LYS A 74 15.07 -21.09 -8.78
C LYS A 74 15.52 -19.74 -8.19
N SER A 75 15.49 -18.69 -9.00
CA SER A 75 15.95 -17.34 -8.60
C SER A 75 14.82 -16.33 -8.47
N PHE A 76 13.58 -16.69 -8.82
CA PHE A 76 12.44 -15.77 -8.84
C PHE A 76 11.18 -16.40 -8.27
N ALA A 77 10.38 -15.61 -7.57
CA ALA A 77 9.02 -15.95 -7.20
C ALA A 77 8.07 -14.79 -7.55
N THR A 78 6.85 -15.12 -7.96
CA THR A 78 5.81 -14.12 -8.26
C THR A 78 4.60 -14.39 -7.40
N ARG A 79 4.07 -13.34 -6.77
CA ARG A 79 2.85 -13.37 -5.96
C ARG A 79 1.88 -12.32 -6.47
N ARG A 80 0.60 -12.67 -6.54
CA ARG A 80 -0.47 -11.68 -6.63
C ARG A 80 -1.12 -11.57 -5.27
N VAL A 81 -1.48 -10.35 -4.87
CA VAL A 81 -2.22 -10.11 -3.64
C VAL A 81 -3.47 -9.31 -3.96
N ILE A 82 -4.60 -9.81 -3.46
CA ILE A 82 -5.86 -9.07 -3.48
C ILE A 82 -6.23 -8.76 -2.05
N ALA A 83 -6.48 -7.49 -1.77
CA ALA A 83 -6.99 -7.05 -0.47
C ALA A 83 -8.50 -6.82 -0.59
N TYR A 84 -9.25 -7.36 0.36
CA TYR A 84 -10.70 -7.31 0.43
C TYR A 84 -11.17 -6.61 1.70
N GLN A 85 -12.28 -5.90 1.58
CA GLN A 85 -13.14 -5.50 2.69
C GLN A 85 -14.59 -5.81 2.31
N GLN A 86 -15.35 -6.45 3.21
CA GLN A 86 -16.73 -6.87 2.95
C GLN A 86 -16.87 -7.66 1.63
N ASP A 87 -15.89 -8.52 1.34
CA ASP A 87 -15.78 -9.31 0.10
C ASP A 87 -15.65 -8.50 -1.20
N GLU A 88 -15.49 -7.18 -1.12
CA GLU A 88 -15.12 -6.33 -2.24
C GLU A 88 -13.61 -6.09 -2.29
N ALA A 89 -13.03 -6.25 -3.48
CA ALA A 89 -11.61 -5.95 -3.68
C ALA A 89 -11.37 -4.43 -3.59
N ILE A 90 -10.44 -4.03 -2.72
CA ILE A 90 -9.99 -2.65 -2.53
C ILE A 90 -8.62 -2.38 -3.17
N LEU A 91 -7.78 -3.41 -3.29
CA LEU A 91 -6.44 -3.36 -3.87
C LEU A 91 -6.17 -4.67 -4.60
N ASN A 92 -5.49 -4.60 -5.74
CA ASN A 92 -4.87 -5.74 -6.39
C ASN A 92 -3.44 -5.36 -6.77
N PHE A 93 -2.46 -6.20 -6.44
CA PHE A 93 -1.10 -6.00 -6.92
C PHE A 93 -0.40 -7.31 -7.27
N SER A 94 0.61 -7.20 -8.13
CA SER A 94 1.60 -8.25 -8.38
C SER A 94 2.95 -7.84 -7.82
N ALA A 95 3.63 -8.75 -7.14
CA ALA A 95 4.97 -8.56 -6.59
C ALA A 95 5.90 -9.64 -7.11
N SER A 96 7.10 -9.21 -7.51
CA SER A 96 8.18 -10.10 -7.94
C SER A 96 9.30 -10.08 -6.92
N PHE A 97 9.78 -11.28 -6.61
CA PHE A 97 10.86 -11.54 -5.67
C PHE A 97 12.02 -12.21 -6.40
N GLN A 98 13.25 -11.84 -6.05
CA GLN A 98 14.48 -12.34 -6.67
C GLN A 98 15.53 -12.67 -5.60
N LEU A 99 16.40 -13.64 -5.89
CA LEU A 99 17.61 -13.86 -5.08
C LEU A 99 18.54 -12.66 -5.23
N ASN A 100 19.30 -12.37 -4.19
CA ASN A 100 20.38 -11.41 -4.32
C ASN A 100 21.51 -12.08 -5.13
N GLU A 101 21.67 -11.66 -6.38
CA GLU A 101 22.69 -12.18 -7.31
C GLU A 101 23.61 -11.02 -7.70
N ASP A 102 24.92 -11.29 -7.76
CA ASP A 102 25.90 -10.30 -8.20
C ASP A 102 25.68 -10.00 -9.69
N GLY A 103 25.23 -8.77 -9.99
CA GLY A 103 25.08 -8.27 -11.34
C GLY A 103 26.30 -7.48 -11.81
N PRO A 104 26.40 -7.14 -13.11
CA PRO A 104 27.38 -6.16 -13.56
C PRO A 104 27.20 -4.85 -12.77
N SER A 105 28.32 -4.28 -12.31
CA SER A 105 28.42 -3.05 -11.52
C SER A 105 28.08 -1.78 -12.33
N VAL A 106 27.02 -1.83 -13.13
CA VAL A 106 26.52 -0.68 -13.88
C VAL A 106 25.31 -0.15 -13.12
N ASP A 107 25.59 0.42 -11.96
CA ASP A 107 24.61 1.21 -11.22
C ASP A 107 24.60 2.61 -11.84
N GLN A 108 23.69 2.84 -12.79
CA GLN A 108 23.37 4.20 -13.22
C GLN A 108 22.53 4.87 -12.13
N GLN A 109 23.21 5.34 -11.09
CA GLN A 109 22.61 6.13 -10.02
C GLN A 109 22.77 7.62 -10.32
N ILE A 110 21.77 8.39 -9.89
CA ILE A 110 21.85 9.84 -9.92
C ILE A 110 22.89 10.29 -8.89
N ASP A 111 23.75 11.24 -9.25
CA ASP A 111 24.70 11.86 -8.32
C ASP A 111 23.94 12.65 -7.23
N MET A 112 23.91 12.10 -6.02
CA MET A 112 23.24 12.68 -4.85
C MET A 112 24.07 13.81 -4.20
N GLY A 113 25.32 14.02 -4.59
CA GLY A 113 26.25 14.93 -3.89
C GLY A 113 25.90 16.42 -4.00
N LYS A 114 24.96 16.80 -4.86
CA LYS A 114 24.54 18.20 -5.09
C LYS A 114 23.18 18.56 -4.49
N ILE A 115 22.57 17.67 -3.71
CA ILE A 115 21.26 17.89 -3.11
C ILE A 115 21.45 18.47 -1.69
N PRO A 116 20.71 19.52 -1.28
CA PRO A 116 20.79 20.09 0.07
C PRO A 116 20.50 19.06 1.18
N SER A 117 21.06 19.27 2.38
CA SER A 117 20.75 18.45 3.56
C SER A 117 19.29 18.64 3.98
N PRO A 118 18.63 17.64 4.59
CA PRO A 118 17.30 17.81 5.16
C PRO A 118 17.17 19.02 6.11
N ASP A 119 18.23 19.34 6.87
CA ASP A 119 18.25 20.47 7.82
C ASP A 119 18.25 21.85 7.12
N ASP A 120 18.68 21.91 5.85
CA ASP A 120 18.74 23.14 5.05
C ASP A 120 17.43 23.42 4.31
N LEU A 121 16.49 22.48 4.33
CA LEU A 121 15.20 22.57 3.64
C LEU A 121 14.10 23.05 4.58
N LYS A 122 13.25 23.95 4.10
CA LYS A 122 12.03 24.31 4.83
C LYS A 122 11.05 23.14 4.77
N SER A 123 10.49 22.77 5.91
CA SER A 123 9.43 21.77 5.96
C SER A 123 8.17 22.30 5.28
N GLU A 124 7.85 21.75 4.12
CA GLU A 124 6.51 21.86 3.53
C GLU A 124 5.61 20.82 4.20
N ASN A 125 5.25 21.09 5.46
CA ASN A 125 4.36 20.21 6.18
C ASN A 125 2.96 20.25 5.54
N TRP A 126 2.56 19.17 4.85
CA TRP A 126 1.25 18.99 4.22
C TRP A 126 0.07 18.91 5.20
N SER A 127 0.30 19.03 6.52
CA SER A 127 -0.74 18.95 7.56
C SER A 127 -1.90 19.94 7.33
N GLU A 128 -1.60 21.19 6.98
CA GLU A 128 -2.64 22.21 6.73
C GLU A 128 -3.47 21.91 5.47
N LEU A 129 -2.88 21.26 4.46
CA LEU A 129 -3.58 20.83 3.23
C LEU A 129 -4.40 19.55 3.43
N MET A 130 -4.05 18.73 4.43
CA MET A 130 -4.77 17.51 4.82
C MET A 130 -5.95 17.80 5.75
N GLU A 131 -6.07 19.01 6.30
CA GLU A 131 -7.28 19.47 6.99
C GLU A 131 -8.43 19.64 6.00
N ARG A 132 -9.13 18.53 5.76
CA ARG A 132 -10.33 18.53 4.95
C ARG A 132 -11.44 19.30 5.67
N LYS A 133 -11.62 20.57 5.35
CA LYS A 133 -12.75 21.38 5.82
C LYS A 133 -14.01 20.93 5.10
N VAL A 134 -14.86 20.18 5.80
CA VAL A 134 -16.16 19.74 5.30
C VAL A 134 -17.17 20.86 5.53
N ILE A 135 -17.85 21.31 4.47
CA ILE A 135 -18.99 22.22 4.62
C ILE A 135 -20.12 21.41 5.26
N PRO A 136 -20.64 21.81 6.44
CA PRO A 136 -21.75 21.13 7.08
C PRO A 136 -22.94 21.05 6.12
N SER A 137 -23.63 19.91 6.07
CA SER A 137 -24.79 19.73 5.18
C SER A 137 -25.92 20.73 5.44
N SER A 138 -25.94 21.35 6.63
CA SER A 138 -26.84 22.44 7.02
C SER A 138 -26.51 23.80 6.36
N GLU A 139 -25.30 23.98 5.84
CA GLU A 139 -24.84 25.19 5.15
C GLU A 139 -24.90 25.06 3.62
N LEU A 140 -25.14 23.86 3.12
CA LEU A 140 -25.57 23.66 1.74
C LEU A 140 -26.99 24.20 1.63
N SER A 141 -27.13 25.46 1.21
CA SER A 141 -28.43 26.03 0.85
C SER A 141 -29.08 25.08 -0.13
N SER A 142 -30.22 24.50 0.27
CA SER A 142 -31.09 23.77 -0.63
C SER A 142 -31.45 24.73 -1.76
N GLY A 143 -30.78 24.56 -2.90
CA GLY A 143 -31.14 25.21 -4.14
C GLY A 143 -32.57 24.82 -4.44
N HIS A 144 -33.51 25.69 -4.02
CA HIS A 144 -34.88 25.68 -4.45
C HIS A 144 -34.89 26.04 -5.93
N GLY A 145 -34.69 25.04 -6.78
CA GLY A 145 -35.11 25.10 -8.17
C GLY A 145 -36.58 24.73 -8.24
N TYR A 146 -37.46 25.72 -8.08
CA TYR A 146 -38.82 25.66 -8.63
C TYR A 146 -38.84 26.50 -9.90
N GLY A 147 -39.25 25.89 -11.02
CA GLY A 147 -39.41 26.51 -12.32
C GLY A 147 -39.29 25.49 -13.43
#